data_AF-A0A0N1LG96-F1
#
_entry.id   AF-A0A0N1LG96-F1
#
_cell.length_a   1.000
_cell.length_b   1.000
_cell.length_c   1.000
_cell.angle_alpha   90.00
_cell.angle_beta   90.00
_cell.angle_gamma   90.00
#
_symmetry.space_group_name_H-M   'P 1'
#
loop_
_entity.id
_entity.type
_entity.pdbx_description
1 polymer ?
#
loop_
_entity_poly.entity_id
_entity_poly.type
_entity_poly.pdbx_seq_one_letter_code
_entity_poly.pdbx_strand_id
1 'polypeptide(L)'
;MQLISRARQSEKPIDLLASFLLTDEYQQRLGKDLPVGLDASILLRSGRSVEPRPGFVRDFIGCYTRTDLVAWSGSFLGEQQPPPFVADMIGTVAEWVGLLVAVENTARADRVFRVIEIGASWGPWAAAAGVAARNLGVHETVLTVVEPVPQLADNAALHLADNGFVGGQAEIVRMAVMPYSVQAQIEIIAHSSFDFGSRARPLYNTMPDVGCEEVKALTMAELLSDRDHQDLAVINIGGGEEDLFDTVDLRDCPLSTVLISTHSQEADFKLWRLFSAAGWRNRVNHPCAVRQDDANPAVLHLLRDGTQLWMRPALPS
;
A
#
# COMPACT_ATOMS: atom_id res chain seq x y z
N MET A 1 15.15 19.03 -14.18
CA MET A 1 14.43 19.09 -15.48
C MET A 1 15.27 18.63 -16.68
N GLN A 2 16.53 19.06 -16.85
CA GLN A 2 17.35 18.65 -18.02
C GLN A 2 17.63 17.13 -18.12
N LEU A 3 17.70 16.43 -16.99
CA LEU A 3 18.00 14.99 -16.98
C LEU A 3 16.82 14.10 -17.42
N ILE A 4 15.59 14.47 -17.03
CA ILE A 4 14.35 13.76 -17.42
C ILE A 4 14.13 13.86 -18.93
N SER A 5 14.44 15.04 -19.51
CA SER A 5 14.45 15.24 -20.96
C SER A 5 15.46 14.31 -21.66
N ARG A 6 16.64 14.09 -21.06
CA ARG A 6 17.67 13.19 -21.60
C ARG A 6 17.30 11.71 -21.45
N ALA A 7 16.69 11.30 -20.34
CA ALA A 7 16.23 9.92 -20.15
C ALA A 7 15.16 9.52 -21.16
N ARG A 8 14.21 10.41 -21.45
CA ARG A 8 13.18 10.22 -22.47
C ARG A 8 13.72 10.17 -23.90
N GLN A 9 14.92 10.69 -24.13
CA GLN A 9 15.58 10.75 -25.45
C GLN A 9 16.69 9.71 -25.61
N SER A 10 16.96 8.89 -24.58
CA SER A 10 18.00 7.86 -24.64
C SER A 10 17.55 6.67 -25.47
N GLU A 11 18.42 6.13 -26.33
CA GLU A 11 18.19 4.87 -27.05
C GLU A 11 18.11 3.65 -26.12
N LYS A 12 18.64 3.79 -24.89
CA LYS A 12 18.51 2.81 -23.81
C LYS A 12 18.02 3.50 -22.54
N PRO A 13 16.72 3.84 -22.46
CA PRO A 13 16.15 4.53 -21.31
C PRO A 13 16.38 3.75 -20.01
N ILE A 14 16.37 2.42 -20.09
CA ILE A 14 16.54 1.50 -18.96
C ILE A 14 17.95 1.57 -18.36
N ASP A 15 19.00 1.62 -19.18
CA ASP A 15 20.39 1.72 -18.70
C ASP A 15 20.66 3.10 -18.08
N LEU A 16 20.05 4.15 -18.65
CA LEU A 16 20.12 5.50 -18.09
C LEU A 16 19.33 5.62 -16.77
N LEU A 17 18.19 4.92 -16.67
CA LEU A 17 17.39 4.86 -15.45
C LEU A 17 18.16 4.10 -14.37
N ALA A 18 18.67 2.91 -14.68
CA ALA A 18 19.44 2.08 -13.76
C ALA A 18 20.71 2.81 -13.27
N SER A 19 21.45 3.46 -14.17
CA SER A 19 22.62 4.28 -13.77
C SER A 19 22.24 5.47 -12.89
N PHE A 20 21.05 6.05 -13.05
CA PHE A 20 20.54 7.10 -12.17
C PHE A 20 20.08 6.59 -10.81
N LEU A 21 19.35 5.47 -10.76
CA LEU A 21 18.97 4.77 -9.54
C LEU A 21 20.20 4.39 -8.68
N LEU A 22 21.35 4.21 -9.35
CA LEU A 22 22.64 3.90 -8.76
C LEU A 22 23.54 5.13 -8.51
N THR A 23 23.11 6.35 -8.85
CA THR A 23 23.92 7.55 -8.57
C THR A 23 23.80 8.00 -7.11
N ASP A 24 24.93 8.41 -6.53
CA ASP A 24 25.00 8.95 -5.17
C ASP A 24 24.01 10.10 -4.92
N GLU A 25 23.72 10.93 -5.92
CA GLU A 25 22.81 12.08 -5.77
C GLU A 25 21.33 11.65 -5.68
N TYR A 26 20.93 10.61 -6.41
CA TYR A 26 19.60 10.01 -6.29
C TYR A 26 19.47 9.19 -5.00
N GLN A 27 20.51 8.41 -4.66
CA GLN A 27 20.60 7.69 -3.40
C GLN A 27 20.64 8.64 -2.18
N GLN A 28 21.18 9.85 -2.32
CA GLN A 28 21.13 10.89 -1.28
C GLN A 28 19.74 11.52 -1.12
N ARG A 29 18.92 11.59 -2.19
CA ARG A 29 17.58 12.20 -2.13
C ARG A 29 16.47 11.25 -1.69
N LEU A 30 16.61 9.95 -1.92
CA LEU A 30 15.65 8.92 -1.47
C LEU A 30 16.10 8.15 -0.22
N GLY A 31 17.21 8.57 0.40
CA GLY A 31 17.79 7.88 1.55
C GLY A 31 18.75 6.80 1.06
N LYS A 32 20.02 6.92 1.50
CA LYS A 32 21.03 5.90 1.29
C LYS A 32 20.48 4.56 1.76
N ASP A 33 20.63 3.56 0.90
CA ASP A 33 20.30 2.17 1.14
C ASP A 33 18.79 1.89 1.14
N LEU A 34 18.26 1.43 -0.01
CA LEU A 34 17.40 0.25 0.10
C LEU A 34 18.22 -0.78 0.90
N PRO A 35 17.81 -1.15 2.12
CA PRO A 35 18.58 -2.01 3.00
C PRO A 35 19.03 -3.28 2.30
N VAL A 36 20.19 -3.80 2.70
CA VAL A 36 20.77 -5.06 2.21
C VAL A 36 19.67 -6.11 2.05
N GLY A 37 19.39 -6.49 0.80
CA GLY A 37 18.37 -7.48 0.43
C GLY A 37 17.19 -6.96 -0.40
N LEU A 38 17.03 -5.65 -0.61
CA LEU A 38 16.03 -5.10 -1.54
C LEU A 38 16.69 -4.66 -2.86
N ASP A 39 16.29 -5.27 -3.96
CA ASP A 39 16.81 -5.03 -5.30
C ASP A 39 15.81 -4.21 -6.14
N ALA A 40 16.05 -2.90 -6.30
CA ALA A 40 15.19 -2.01 -7.08
C ALA A 40 15.05 -2.44 -8.56
N SER A 41 15.99 -3.24 -9.09
CA SER A 41 15.86 -3.73 -10.47
C SER A 41 14.71 -4.73 -10.64
N ILE A 42 14.09 -5.20 -9.55
CA ILE A 42 12.82 -5.93 -9.57
C ILE A 42 11.72 -5.14 -10.27
N LEU A 43 11.71 -3.81 -10.18
CA LEU A 43 10.76 -2.93 -10.88
C LEU A 43 10.90 -3.10 -12.39
N LEU A 44 12.14 -3.13 -12.89
CA LEU A 44 12.42 -3.28 -14.32
C LEU A 44 12.06 -4.68 -14.82
N ARG A 45 12.39 -5.73 -14.04
CA ARG A 45 12.09 -7.13 -14.42
C ARG A 45 10.61 -7.47 -14.34
N SER A 46 9.86 -6.79 -13.48
CA SER A 46 8.41 -7.00 -13.30
C SER A 46 7.57 -6.27 -14.35
N GLY A 47 8.16 -5.33 -15.09
CA GLY A 47 7.46 -4.61 -16.15
C GLY A 47 6.83 -5.54 -17.18
N ARG A 48 5.58 -5.28 -17.55
CA ARG A 48 4.84 -6.04 -18.56
C ARG A 48 4.12 -5.07 -19.48
N SER A 49 4.34 -5.23 -20.78
CA SER A 49 3.54 -4.53 -21.78
C SER A 49 2.20 -5.23 -21.91
N VAL A 50 1.09 -4.50 -21.74
CA VAL A 50 -0.26 -5.03 -21.92
C VAL A 50 -1.05 -4.14 -22.87
N GLU A 51 -1.98 -4.72 -23.62
CA GLU A 51 -2.73 -4.00 -24.65
C GLU A 51 -3.60 -2.88 -24.05
N PRO A 52 -3.73 -1.73 -24.73
CA PRO A 52 -4.62 -0.67 -24.28
C PRO A 52 -6.08 -1.12 -24.20
N ARG A 53 -6.77 -0.72 -23.13
CA ARG A 53 -8.22 -0.88 -22.99
C ARG A 53 -8.86 0.51 -22.91
N PRO A 54 -9.85 0.83 -23.78
CA PRO A 54 -10.56 2.10 -23.70
C PRO A 54 -11.14 2.35 -22.30
N GLY A 55 -10.90 3.55 -21.76
CA GLY A 55 -11.35 3.94 -20.42
C GLY A 55 -10.37 3.64 -19.28
N PHE A 56 -9.23 3.01 -19.55
CA PHE A 56 -8.26 2.59 -18.54
C PHE A 56 -6.90 3.26 -18.71
N VAL A 57 -6.21 3.45 -17.59
CA VAL A 57 -4.76 3.59 -17.50
C VAL A 57 -4.18 2.25 -17.02
N ARG A 58 -2.92 1.97 -17.37
CA ARG A 58 -2.19 0.82 -16.83
C ARG A 58 -0.99 1.25 -16.02
N ASP A 59 -0.70 0.56 -14.93
CA ASP A 59 0.60 0.66 -14.30
C ASP A 59 1.69 -0.10 -15.10
N PHE A 60 2.93 -0.08 -14.60
CA PHE A 60 4.05 -0.70 -15.30
C PHE A 60 4.04 -2.23 -15.29
N ILE A 61 3.32 -2.86 -14.35
CA ILE A 61 3.15 -4.32 -14.28
C ILE A 61 1.93 -4.81 -15.06
N GLY A 62 1.13 -3.88 -15.61
CA GLY A 62 -0.04 -4.17 -16.44
C GLY A 62 -1.34 -4.27 -15.65
N CYS A 63 -1.43 -3.75 -14.43
CA CYS A 63 -2.70 -3.59 -13.73
C CYS A 63 -3.52 -2.48 -14.40
N TYR A 64 -4.80 -2.74 -14.61
CA TYR A 64 -5.74 -1.81 -15.23
C TYR A 64 -6.50 -1.02 -14.16
N THR A 65 -6.47 0.30 -14.25
CA THR A 65 -7.29 1.19 -13.41
C THR A 65 -8.22 2.00 -14.30
N ARG A 66 -9.51 2.04 -13.98
CA ARG A 66 -10.44 2.89 -14.73
C ARG A 66 -10.18 4.35 -14.45
N THR A 67 -10.28 5.15 -15.50
CA THR A 67 -10.06 6.60 -15.41
C THR A 67 -11.20 7.37 -14.76
N ASP A 68 -12.40 6.78 -14.67
CA ASP A 68 -13.55 7.32 -13.95
C ASP A 68 -13.53 6.98 -12.45
N LEU A 69 -12.75 5.98 -12.05
CA LEU A 69 -12.63 5.54 -10.67
C LEU A 69 -11.74 6.48 -9.86
N VAL A 70 -10.65 6.99 -10.46
CA VAL A 70 -9.73 7.93 -9.82
C VAL A 70 -9.60 9.19 -10.67
N ALA A 71 -10.02 10.34 -10.15
CA ALA A 71 -10.20 11.57 -10.94
C ALA A 71 -8.92 12.04 -11.65
N TRP A 72 -7.77 11.96 -10.98
CA TRP A 72 -6.50 12.40 -11.56
C TRP A 72 -5.96 11.44 -12.63
N SER A 73 -6.46 10.19 -12.68
CA SER A 73 -5.97 9.17 -13.62
C SER A 73 -6.44 9.40 -15.06
N GLY A 74 -7.48 10.24 -15.26
CA GLY A 74 -7.95 10.64 -16.59
C GLY A 74 -6.88 11.34 -17.44
N SER A 75 -5.87 11.95 -16.82
CA SER A 75 -4.73 12.55 -17.54
C SER A 75 -3.83 11.51 -18.21
N PHE A 76 -3.99 10.23 -17.89
CA PHE A 76 -3.19 9.10 -18.38
C PHE A 76 -4.03 8.10 -19.18
N LEU A 77 -5.20 8.53 -19.68
CA LEU A 77 -6.13 7.67 -20.40
C LEU A 77 -5.45 6.98 -21.59
N GLY A 78 -5.51 5.64 -21.61
CA GLY A 78 -4.91 4.84 -22.68
C GLY A 78 -3.38 4.80 -22.64
N GLU A 79 -2.75 5.32 -21.58
CA GLU A 79 -1.31 5.23 -21.36
C GLU A 79 -0.95 4.01 -20.51
N GLN A 80 0.32 3.61 -20.56
CA GLN A 80 0.92 2.69 -19.62
C GLN A 80 2.00 3.46 -18.85
N GLN A 81 1.89 3.49 -17.53
CA GLN A 81 2.85 4.18 -16.68
C GLN A 81 4.19 3.44 -16.72
N PRO A 82 5.32 4.17 -16.75
CA PRO A 82 6.63 3.56 -16.59
C PRO A 82 6.80 3.06 -15.14
N PRO A 83 7.79 2.18 -14.87
CA PRO A 83 8.16 1.84 -13.51
C PRO A 83 8.42 3.10 -12.66
N PRO A 84 8.02 3.10 -11.37
CA PRO A 84 8.18 4.27 -10.51
C PRO A 84 9.65 4.64 -10.40
N PHE A 85 9.93 5.91 -10.64
CA PHE A 85 11.26 6.48 -10.45
C PHE A 85 11.39 7.25 -9.13
N VAL A 86 10.28 7.70 -8.56
CA VAL A 86 10.21 8.26 -7.21
C VAL A 86 8.90 7.78 -6.61
N ALA A 87 7.84 8.12 -7.33
CA ALA A 87 6.50 7.59 -7.18
C ALA A 87 5.89 7.43 -8.56
N ASP A 88 4.81 6.65 -8.63
CA ASP A 88 3.92 6.60 -9.75
C ASP A 88 2.51 7.03 -9.31
N MET A 89 1.54 6.52 -10.05
CA MET A 89 0.13 6.75 -9.88
C MET A 89 -0.42 6.25 -8.53
N ILE A 90 0.15 5.18 -7.97
CA ILE A 90 -0.41 4.51 -6.79
C ILE A 90 0.51 4.53 -5.58
N GLY A 91 1.82 4.71 -5.77
CA GLY A 91 2.74 4.82 -4.65
C GLY A 91 4.20 5.02 -5.02
N THR A 92 5.05 4.83 -4.03
CA THR A 92 6.49 5.07 -4.06
C THR A 92 7.27 3.82 -4.47
N VAL A 93 8.55 4.02 -4.82
CA VAL A 93 9.50 2.91 -5.08
C VAL A 93 9.52 1.91 -3.92
N ALA A 94 9.47 2.38 -2.68
CA ALA A 94 9.52 1.53 -1.49
C ALA A 94 8.32 0.57 -1.40
N GLU A 95 7.11 1.10 -1.61
CA GLU A 95 5.88 0.32 -1.55
C GLU A 95 5.87 -0.75 -2.65
N TRP A 96 6.23 -0.36 -3.88
CA TRP A 96 6.35 -1.28 -5.00
C TRP A 96 7.38 -2.38 -4.79
N VAL A 97 8.57 -2.04 -4.28
CA VAL A 97 9.61 -3.04 -3.98
C VAL A 97 9.12 -4.00 -2.88
N GLY A 98 8.48 -3.50 -1.84
CA GLY A 98 7.91 -4.33 -0.77
C GLY A 98 6.89 -5.34 -1.29
N LEU A 99 5.97 -4.87 -2.14
CA LEU A 99 4.97 -5.73 -2.80
C LEU A 99 5.64 -6.80 -3.67
N LEU A 100 6.53 -6.40 -4.58
CA LEU A 100 7.13 -7.34 -5.53
C LEU A 100 8.03 -8.37 -4.85
N VAL A 101 8.73 -8.00 -3.78
CA VAL A 101 9.53 -8.94 -2.99
C VAL A 101 8.65 -9.98 -2.29
N ALA A 102 7.50 -9.57 -1.72
CA ALA A 102 6.55 -10.51 -1.12
C ALA A 102 6.00 -11.51 -2.15
N VAL A 103 5.71 -11.03 -3.36
CA VAL A 103 5.26 -11.89 -4.46
C VAL A 103 6.37 -12.84 -4.93
N GLU A 104 7.59 -12.35 -5.18
CA GLU A 104 8.72 -13.21 -5.61
C GLU A 104 9.03 -14.31 -4.58
N ASN A 105 9.01 -13.98 -3.28
CA ASN A 105 9.25 -14.96 -2.23
C ASN A 105 8.16 -16.03 -2.21
N THR A 106 6.92 -15.67 -2.52
CA THR A 106 5.81 -16.60 -2.60
C THR A 106 5.91 -17.49 -3.83
N ALA A 107 6.24 -16.92 -4.99
CA ALA A 107 6.47 -17.66 -6.22
C ALA A 107 7.61 -18.68 -6.06
N ARG A 108 8.72 -18.30 -5.41
CA ARG A 108 9.83 -19.23 -5.10
C ARG A 108 9.42 -20.37 -4.17
N ALA A 109 8.48 -20.12 -3.27
CA ALA A 109 7.97 -21.10 -2.34
C ALA A 109 6.83 -21.96 -2.92
N ASP A 110 6.42 -21.73 -4.17
CA ASP A 110 5.37 -22.44 -4.89
C ASP A 110 4.08 -22.63 -4.07
N ARG A 111 3.54 -21.52 -3.55
CA ARG A 111 2.34 -21.52 -2.69
C ARG A 111 1.36 -20.42 -3.07
N VAL A 112 0.15 -20.50 -2.50
CA VAL A 112 -0.89 -19.48 -2.65
C VAL A 112 -0.38 -18.13 -2.16
N PHE A 113 -0.54 -17.09 -2.97
CA PHE A 113 -0.22 -15.73 -2.57
C PHE A 113 -1.41 -15.05 -1.90
N ARG A 114 -1.23 -14.62 -0.65
CA ARG A 114 -2.28 -14.07 0.20
C ARG A 114 -1.92 -12.65 0.62
N VAL A 115 -2.75 -11.67 0.26
CA VAL A 115 -2.55 -10.26 0.59
C VAL A 115 -3.76 -9.68 1.29
N ILE A 116 -3.51 -8.81 2.26
CA ILE A 116 -4.53 -7.98 2.91
C ILE A 116 -4.16 -6.52 2.69
N GLU A 117 -5.08 -5.72 2.16
CA GLU A 117 -4.96 -4.26 2.05
C GLU A 117 -5.96 -3.60 3.00
N ILE A 118 -5.49 -2.81 3.96
CA ILE A 118 -6.30 -2.16 5.00
C ILE A 118 -6.30 -0.65 4.79
N GLY A 119 -7.49 -0.05 4.69
CA GLY A 119 -7.67 1.33 4.25
C GLY A 119 -7.44 1.44 2.74
N ALA A 120 -8.05 0.50 2.01
CA ALA A 120 -7.68 0.24 0.64
C ALA A 120 -8.20 1.28 -0.36
N SER A 121 -9.19 2.10 0.02
CA SER A 121 -9.89 2.98 -0.91
C SER A 121 -10.42 2.18 -2.11
N TRP A 122 -9.73 2.22 -3.25
CA TRP A 122 -10.09 1.49 -4.48
C TRP A 122 -9.27 0.21 -4.73
N GLY A 123 -8.57 -0.29 -3.72
CA GLY A 123 -7.79 -1.53 -3.79
C GLY A 123 -6.61 -1.52 -4.76
N PRO A 124 -5.81 -0.43 -4.86
CA PRO A 124 -4.65 -0.39 -5.77
C PRO A 124 -3.65 -1.51 -5.48
N TRP A 125 -3.32 -1.73 -4.20
CA TRP A 125 -2.23 -2.62 -3.84
C TRP A 125 -2.62 -4.09 -3.94
N ALA A 126 -3.85 -4.45 -3.55
CA ALA A 126 -4.35 -5.81 -3.70
C ALA A 126 -4.45 -6.21 -5.18
N ALA A 127 -4.96 -5.33 -6.04
CA ALA A 127 -5.02 -5.57 -7.49
C ALA A 127 -3.62 -5.69 -8.10
N ALA A 128 -2.72 -4.76 -7.78
CA ALA A 128 -1.33 -4.80 -8.25
C ALA A 128 -0.61 -6.07 -7.79
N ALA A 129 -0.79 -6.47 -6.53
CA ALA A 129 -0.17 -7.67 -5.97
C ALA A 129 -0.68 -8.96 -6.66
N GLY A 130 -1.99 -9.05 -6.90
CA GLY A 130 -2.57 -10.14 -7.68
C GLY A 130 -2.04 -10.19 -9.11
N VAL A 131 -1.95 -9.04 -9.80
CA VAL A 131 -1.40 -8.96 -11.17
C VAL A 131 0.07 -9.39 -11.18
N ALA A 132 0.87 -8.89 -10.24
CA ALA A 132 2.28 -9.27 -10.11
C ALA A 132 2.44 -10.78 -9.84
N ALA A 133 1.61 -11.36 -8.97
CA ALA A 133 1.63 -12.80 -8.67
C ALA A 133 1.34 -13.64 -9.91
N ARG A 134 0.29 -13.31 -10.65
CA ARG A 134 -0.04 -13.96 -11.93
C ARG A 134 1.08 -13.81 -12.96
N ASN A 135 1.71 -12.64 -13.05
CA ASN A 135 2.84 -12.39 -13.97
C ASN A 135 4.10 -13.20 -13.64
N LEU A 136 4.24 -13.65 -12.39
CA LEU A 136 5.31 -14.54 -11.92
C LEU A 136 4.91 -16.01 -11.89
N GLY A 137 3.72 -16.36 -12.40
CA GLY A 137 3.25 -17.74 -12.51
C GLY A 137 2.64 -18.30 -11.22
N VAL A 138 2.35 -17.48 -10.21
CA VAL A 138 1.59 -17.92 -9.04
C VAL A 138 0.18 -18.31 -9.48
N HIS A 139 -0.19 -19.56 -9.29
CA HIS A 139 -1.43 -20.14 -9.80
C HIS A 139 -2.68 -19.78 -8.99
N GLU A 140 -2.50 -19.43 -7.72
CA GLU A 140 -3.59 -19.12 -6.80
C GLU A 140 -3.29 -17.89 -5.96
N THR A 141 -4.27 -17.00 -5.86
CA THR A 141 -4.18 -15.74 -5.12
C THR A 141 -5.44 -15.54 -4.28
N VAL A 142 -5.28 -15.03 -3.07
CA VAL A 142 -6.38 -14.59 -2.20
C VAL A 142 -6.13 -13.15 -1.80
N LEU A 143 -7.03 -12.26 -2.23
CA LEU A 143 -6.92 -10.82 -2.10
C LEU A 143 -7.99 -10.34 -1.11
N THR A 144 -7.57 -9.87 0.07
CA THR A 144 -8.49 -9.30 1.05
C THR A 144 -8.36 -7.79 1.03
N VAL A 145 -9.47 -7.10 0.87
CA VAL A 145 -9.52 -5.64 0.83
C VAL A 145 -10.42 -5.16 1.96
N VAL A 146 -9.89 -4.32 2.84
CA VAL A 146 -10.59 -3.79 4.01
C VAL A 146 -10.80 -2.30 3.83
N GLU A 147 -12.06 -1.90 3.68
CA GLU A 147 -12.46 -0.52 3.41
C GLU A 147 -13.82 -0.24 4.07
N PRO A 148 -13.89 0.59 5.13
CA PRO A 148 -15.14 0.90 5.82
C PRO A 148 -16.15 1.69 4.98
N VAL A 149 -15.69 2.55 4.06
CA VAL A 149 -16.59 3.43 3.29
C VAL A 149 -17.24 2.64 2.14
N PRO A 150 -18.58 2.48 2.10
CA PRO A 150 -19.25 1.60 1.14
C PRO A 150 -18.92 1.89 -0.33
N GLN A 151 -18.84 3.16 -0.72
CA GLN A 151 -18.55 3.58 -2.10
C GLN A 151 -17.10 3.28 -2.49
N LEU A 152 -16.15 3.42 -1.56
CA LEU A 152 -14.76 3.04 -1.80
C LEU A 152 -14.63 1.52 -1.88
N ALA A 153 -15.28 0.77 -0.98
CA ALA A 153 -15.32 -0.69 -1.03
C ALA A 153 -15.91 -1.23 -2.35
N ASP A 154 -16.94 -0.56 -2.89
CA ASP A 154 -17.50 -0.86 -4.21
C ASP A 154 -16.49 -0.59 -5.34
N ASN A 155 -15.75 0.51 -5.26
CA ASN A 155 -14.68 0.82 -6.21
C ASN A 155 -13.56 -0.22 -6.16
N ALA A 156 -13.18 -0.68 -4.98
CA ALA A 156 -12.18 -1.73 -4.85
C ALA A 156 -12.65 -3.06 -5.45
N ALA A 157 -13.90 -3.46 -5.20
CA ALA A 157 -14.49 -4.64 -5.82
C ALA A 157 -14.48 -4.55 -7.35
N LEU A 158 -14.84 -3.38 -7.90
CA LEU A 158 -14.83 -3.10 -9.32
C LEU A 158 -13.42 -3.18 -9.91
N HIS A 159 -12.44 -2.56 -9.24
CA HIS A 159 -11.06 -2.54 -9.68
C HIS A 159 -10.42 -3.94 -9.68
N LEU A 160 -10.69 -4.75 -8.66
CA LEU A 160 -10.29 -6.16 -8.63
C LEU A 160 -10.91 -6.95 -9.78
N ALA A 161 -12.21 -6.76 -10.03
CA ALA A 161 -12.91 -7.43 -11.12
C ALA A 161 -12.39 -7.04 -12.51
N ASP A 162 -12.03 -5.77 -12.73
CA ASP A 162 -11.43 -5.29 -13.98
C ASP A 162 -10.08 -5.97 -14.30
N ASN A 163 -9.38 -6.38 -13.25
CA ASN A 163 -8.12 -7.13 -13.30
C ASN A 163 -8.31 -8.65 -13.25
N GLY A 164 -9.56 -9.12 -13.28
CA GLY A 164 -9.91 -10.54 -13.35
C GLY A 164 -9.91 -11.28 -12.01
N PHE A 165 -9.89 -10.56 -10.88
CA PHE A 165 -10.04 -11.16 -9.55
C PHE A 165 -11.50 -11.09 -9.13
N VAL A 166 -12.19 -12.23 -9.24
CA VAL A 166 -13.62 -12.35 -8.93
C VAL A 166 -13.90 -13.62 -8.14
N GLY A 167 -15.06 -13.68 -7.48
CA GLY A 167 -15.46 -14.86 -6.70
C GLY A 167 -14.52 -15.09 -5.50
N GLY A 168 -14.18 -16.35 -5.22
CA GLY A 168 -13.37 -16.73 -4.04
C GLY A 168 -11.92 -16.23 -4.04
N GLN A 169 -11.46 -15.54 -5.08
CA GLN A 169 -10.13 -14.93 -5.13
C GLN A 169 -10.07 -13.57 -4.41
N ALA A 170 -11.21 -12.92 -4.22
CA ALA A 170 -11.27 -11.57 -3.65
C ALA A 170 -12.35 -11.48 -2.56
N GLU A 171 -11.97 -10.89 -1.43
CA GLU A 171 -12.85 -10.63 -0.29
C GLU A 171 -12.86 -9.13 0.01
N ILE A 172 -14.06 -8.55 0.13
CA ILE A 172 -14.24 -7.14 0.52
C ILE A 172 -14.81 -7.09 1.94
N VAL A 173 -14.01 -6.63 2.88
CA VAL A 173 -14.36 -6.43 4.28
C VAL A 173 -14.78 -4.98 4.49
N ARG A 174 -16.08 -4.73 4.65
CA ARG A 174 -16.66 -3.39 4.83
C ARG A 174 -16.70 -2.98 6.30
N MET A 175 -15.55 -2.98 6.94
CA MET A 175 -15.41 -2.61 8.35
C MET A 175 -14.11 -1.81 8.54
N ALA A 176 -14.09 -0.94 9.55
CA ALA A 176 -12.86 -0.32 10.02
C ALA A 176 -12.04 -1.34 10.81
N VAL A 177 -10.72 -1.25 10.75
CA VAL A 177 -9.83 -2.01 11.63
C VAL A 177 -9.36 -1.09 12.76
N MET A 178 -9.63 -1.46 14.01
CA MET A 178 -9.23 -0.68 15.19
C MET A 178 -9.21 -1.54 16.46
N PRO A 179 -8.38 -1.21 17.45
CA PRO A 179 -8.08 -2.14 18.54
C PRO A 179 -9.18 -2.35 19.59
N TYR A 180 -10.07 -1.38 19.80
CA TYR A 180 -10.89 -1.34 21.03
C TYR A 180 -12.39 -1.05 20.81
N SER A 181 -12.88 -1.07 19.57
CA SER A 181 -14.29 -0.77 19.31
C SER A 181 -14.89 -1.69 18.26
N VAL A 182 -16.16 -2.03 18.47
CA VAL A 182 -17.00 -2.76 17.50
C VAL A 182 -17.73 -1.82 16.54
N GLN A 183 -17.72 -0.52 16.84
CA GLN A 183 -18.28 0.55 16.02
C GLN A 183 -17.29 1.70 15.88
N ALA A 184 -17.23 2.26 14.69
CA ALA A 184 -16.46 3.45 14.39
C ALA A 184 -17.37 4.49 13.74
N GLN A 185 -16.85 5.71 13.68
CA GLN A 185 -17.36 6.75 12.82
C GLN A 185 -16.27 7.13 11.82
N ILE A 186 -16.68 7.45 10.61
CA ILE A 186 -15.81 7.89 9.52
C ILE A 186 -16.41 9.11 8.84
N GLU A 187 -15.58 9.98 8.30
CA GLU A 187 -16.03 11.18 7.60
C GLU A 187 -16.81 10.79 6.33
N ILE A 188 -17.92 11.49 6.08
CA ILE A 188 -18.70 11.33 4.85
C ILE A 188 -17.89 11.94 3.73
N ILE A 189 -17.49 11.11 2.77
CA ILE A 189 -16.70 11.55 1.63
C ILE A 189 -17.52 12.39 0.65
N ALA A 190 -16.88 13.37 0.03
CA ALA A 190 -17.52 14.21 -0.99
C ALA A 190 -17.71 13.45 -2.32
N HIS A 191 -16.68 12.69 -2.73
CA HIS A 191 -16.75 11.84 -3.92
C HIS A 191 -15.65 10.77 -3.89
N SER A 192 -16.01 9.54 -4.23
CA SER A 192 -15.14 8.36 -4.15
C SER A 192 -13.97 8.32 -5.14
N SER A 193 -13.78 9.36 -5.95
CA SER A 193 -12.73 9.42 -6.97
C SER A 193 -11.55 10.33 -6.61
N PHE A 194 -11.66 11.07 -5.50
CA PHE A 194 -10.59 11.95 -5.02
C PHE A 194 -10.52 12.06 -3.49
N ASP A 195 -11.53 11.55 -2.78
CA ASP A 195 -11.60 11.58 -1.32
C ASP A 195 -11.28 10.18 -0.78
N PHE A 196 -10.07 10.04 -0.24
CA PHE A 196 -9.45 8.78 0.15
C PHE A 196 -8.72 8.95 1.48
N GLY A 197 -8.48 7.85 2.19
CA GLY A 197 -7.62 7.84 3.37
C GLY A 197 -8.24 8.49 4.62
N SER A 198 -9.57 8.55 4.72
CA SER A 198 -10.24 9.05 5.92
C SER A 198 -9.97 8.13 7.12
N ARG A 199 -9.55 8.73 8.24
CA ARG A 199 -9.29 8.00 9.49
C ARG A 199 -10.60 7.66 10.20
N ALA A 200 -10.85 6.37 10.40
CA ALA A 200 -11.91 5.91 11.28
C ALA A 200 -11.59 6.23 12.76
N ARG A 201 -12.59 6.69 13.51
CA ARG A 201 -12.47 7.02 14.94
C ARG A 201 -13.46 6.18 15.74
N PRO A 202 -13.14 5.77 16.98
CA PRO A 202 -14.10 5.05 17.81
C PRO A 202 -15.39 5.88 17.99
N LEU A 203 -16.53 5.21 17.87
CA LEU A 203 -17.82 5.82 18.17
C LEU A 203 -18.13 5.64 19.66
N TYR A 204 -17.94 6.69 20.46
CA TYR A 204 -18.21 6.65 21.91
C TYR A 204 -19.65 7.07 22.27
N ASN A 205 -20.30 7.82 21.38
CA ASN A 205 -21.65 8.34 21.57
C ASN A 205 -22.67 7.45 20.82
N THR A 206 -23.95 7.60 21.13
CA THR A 206 -25.03 6.91 20.39
C THR A 206 -25.24 7.44 18.98
N MET A 207 -24.61 8.58 18.62
CA MET A 207 -24.73 9.22 17.31
C MET A 207 -23.33 9.65 16.82
N PRO A 208 -23.02 9.49 15.52
CA PRO A 208 -21.81 10.05 14.93
C PRO A 208 -21.73 11.57 15.05
N ASP A 209 -20.50 12.09 15.00
CA ASP A 209 -20.22 13.51 14.88
C ASP A 209 -20.83 14.07 13.58
N VAL A 210 -21.10 15.38 13.56
CA VAL A 210 -21.61 16.05 12.35
C VAL A 210 -20.62 15.84 11.20
N GLY A 211 -21.13 15.36 10.06
CA GLY A 211 -20.30 15.06 8.88
C GLY A 211 -19.64 13.68 8.91
N CYS A 212 -19.97 12.84 9.89
CA CYS A 212 -19.54 11.45 9.96
C CYS A 212 -20.72 10.48 9.82
N GLU A 213 -20.41 9.27 9.38
CA GLU A 213 -21.34 8.13 9.40
C GLU A 213 -20.81 7.01 10.30
N GLU A 214 -21.72 6.20 10.83
CA GLU A 214 -21.38 5.02 11.62
C GLU A 214 -20.99 3.85 10.70
N VAL A 215 -19.90 3.18 11.04
CA VAL A 215 -19.44 1.95 10.39
C VAL A 215 -19.12 0.89 11.43
N LYS A 216 -19.21 -0.38 11.03
CA LYS A 216 -18.75 -1.49 11.87
C LYS A 216 -17.23 -1.47 11.97
N ALA A 217 -16.73 -1.97 13.09
CA ALA A 217 -15.31 -2.12 13.32
C ALA A 217 -14.99 -3.53 13.83
N LEU A 218 -13.76 -3.95 13.55
CA LEU A 218 -13.15 -5.18 14.04
C LEU A 218 -11.70 -4.90 14.40
N THR A 219 -11.11 -5.77 15.22
CA THR A 219 -9.70 -5.70 15.60
C THR A 219 -8.82 -6.37 14.54
N MET A 220 -7.53 -6.00 14.51
CA MET A 220 -6.57 -6.69 13.65
C MET A 220 -6.46 -8.19 14.02
N ALA A 221 -6.59 -8.53 15.30
CA ALA A 221 -6.64 -9.93 15.74
C ALA A 221 -7.84 -10.67 15.16
N GLU A 222 -9.05 -10.09 15.22
CA GLU A 222 -10.25 -10.69 14.61
C GLU A 222 -10.09 -10.83 13.09
N LEU A 223 -9.53 -9.81 12.41
CA LEU A 223 -9.25 -9.88 10.97
C LEU A 223 -8.35 -11.07 10.62
N LEU A 224 -7.35 -11.36 11.46
CA LEU A 224 -6.34 -12.38 11.22
C LEU A 224 -6.72 -13.76 11.80
N SER A 225 -7.71 -13.84 12.69
CA SER A 225 -7.99 -15.02 13.52
C SER A 225 -8.29 -16.31 12.74
N ASP A 226 -9.08 -16.22 11.67
CA ASP A 226 -9.47 -17.37 10.84
C ASP A 226 -8.65 -17.46 9.55
N ARG A 227 -7.54 -16.72 9.46
CA ARG A 227 -6.73 -16.65 8.26
C ARG A 227 -5.48 -17.52 8.40
N ASP A 228 -5.21 -18.28 7.36
CA ASP A 228 -3.88 -18.86 7.14
C ASP A 228 -2.83 -17.74 7.07
N HIS A 229 -1.56 -18.16 6.95
CA HIS A 229 -0.44 -17.30 6.61
C HIS A 229 -0.78 -16.22 5.57
N GLN A 230 -0.37 -14.97 5.80
CA GLN A 230 -0.51 -13.85 4.89
C GLN A 230 0.87 -13.35 4.44
N ASP A 231 1.07 -13.24 3.14
CA ASP A 231 2.37 -12.89 2.56
C ASP A 231 2.68 -11.41 2.68
N LEU A 232 1.64 -10.59 2.56
CA LEU A 232 1.72 -9.15 2.54
C LEU A 232 0.49 -8.56 3.23
N ALA A 233 0.72 -7.67 4.20
CA ALA A 233 -0.27 -6.71 4.65
C ALA A 233 0.16 -5.32 4.16
N VAL A 234 -0.73 -4.60 3.48
CA VAL A 234 -0.55 -3.19 3.13
C VAL A 234 -1.52 -2.37 3.98
N ILE A 235 -1.04 -1.37 4.70
CA ILE A 235 -1.82 -0.62 5.68
C ILE A 235 -1.68 0.88 5.41
N ASN A 236 -2.81 1.53 5.13
CA ASN A 236 -2.90 2.97 4.93
C ASN A 236 -4.29 3.46 5.38
N ILE A 237 -4.43 3.87 6.65
CA ILE A 237 -5.74 4.19 7.25
C ILE A 237 -5.90 5.66 7.64
N GLY A 238 -5.03 6.55 7.14
CA GLY A 238 -5.08 7.98 7.45
C GLY A 238 -4.70 8.36 8.89
N GLY A 239 -4.16 7.42 9.68
CA GLY A 239 -3.65 7.63 11.03
C GLY A 239 -4.11 6.59 12.06
N GLY A 240 -3.27 6.36 13.08
CA GLY A 240 -3.51 5.33 14.11
C GLY A 240 -3.06 3.93 13.66
N GLU A 241 -2.19 3.84 12.65
CA GLU A 241 -1.64 2.59 12.16
C GLU A 241 -0.96 1.76 13.27
N GLU A 242 -0.32 2.47 14.21
CA GLU A 242 0.37 1.92 15.36
C GLU A 242 -0.55 1.22 16.37
N ASP A 243 -1.81 1.64 16.44
CA ASP A 243 -2.80 1.12 17.36
C ASP A 243 -3.40 -0.20 16.85
N LEU A 244 -3.35 -0.47 15.54
CA LEU A 244 -3.86 -1.73 14.96
C LEU A 244 -3.19 -2.95 15.58
N PHE A 245 -1.92 -2.82 15.94
CA PHE A 245 -1.11 -3.92 16.46
C PHE A 245 -1.26 -4.13 17.95
N ASP A 246 -2.03 -3.30 18.67
CA ASP A 246 -2.23 -3.47 20.11
C ASP A 246 -3.03 -4.74 20.46
N THR A 247 -3.69 -5.35 19.46
CA THR A 247 -4.45 -6.61 19.61
C THR A 247 -3.71 -7.84 19.10
N VAL A 248 -2.54 -7.69 18.46
CA VAL A 248 -1.85 -8.76 17.76
C VAL A 248 -0.52 -9.08 18.42
N ASP A 249 -0.26 -10.35 18.73
CA ASP A 249 1.10 -10.78 19.04
C ASP A 249 1.92 -10.88 17.75
N LEU A 250 2.74 -9.86 17.49
CA LEU A 250 3.62 -9.81 16.32
C LEU A 250 4.65 -10.95 16.25
N ARG A 251 4.87 -11.71 17.34
CA ARG A 251 5.77 -12.88 17.30
C ARG A 251 5.12 -14.12 16.69
N ASP A 252 3.79 -14.21 16.77
CA ASP A 252 3.01 -15.38 16.36
C ASP A 252 1.89 -15.04 15.37
N CYS A 253 1.91 -13.84 14.79
CA CYS A 253 0.91 -13.44 13.81
C CYS A 253 1.14 -14.16 12.45
N PRO A 254 0.08 -14.35 11.64
CA PRO A 254 0.20 -15.03 10.34
C PRO A 254 0.90 -14.18 9.27
N LEU A 255 1.31 -12.94 9.56
CA LEU A 255 1.91 -12.03 8.59
C LEU A 255 3.40 -12.33 8.36
N SER A 256 3.88 -12.24 7.12
CA SER A 256 5.32 -12.30 6.79
C SER A 256 5.93 -10.97 6.40
N THR A 257 5.16 -10.14 5.71
CA THR A 257 5.58 -8.80 5.24
C THR A 257 4.50 -7.81 5.59
N VAL A 258 4.88 -6.65 6.12
CA VAL A 258 3.95 -5.56 6.42
C VAL A 258 4.50 -4.27 5.84
N LEU A 259 3.73 -3.65 4.95
CA LEU A 259 3.98 -2.34 4.37
C LEU A 259 2.98 -1.36 4.98
N ILE A 260 3.47 -0.29 5.60
CA ILE A 260 2.66 0.66 6.37
C ILE A 260 2.95 2.07 5.89
N SER A 261 1.91 2.81 5.53
CA SER A 261 1.97 4.25 5.31
C SER A 261 1.50 4.96 6.57
N THR A 262 2.41 5.67 7.23
CA THR A 262 2.18 6.29 8.55
C THR A 262 1.77 7.76 8.39
N HIS A 263 0.88 8.22 9.26
CA HIS A 263 0.38 9.61 9.21
C HIS A 263 0.79 10.44 10.45
N SER A 264 1.75 9.95 11.24
CA SER A 264 2.36 10.72 12.32
C SER A 264 3.77 10.23 12.67
N GLN A 265 4.61 11.13 13.19
CA GLN A 265 5.92 10.76 13.71
C GLN A 265 5.82 9.85 14.94
N GLU A 266 4.74 9.96 15.71
CA GLU A 266 4.47 9.07 16.84
C GLU A 266 4.26 7.63 16.37
N ALA A 267 3.44 7.46 15.33
CA ALA A 267 3.22 6.16 14.69
C ALA A 267 4.55 5.57 14.21
N ASP A 268 5.41 6.39 13.58
CA ASP A 268 6.71 5.94 13.10
C ASP A 268 7.55 5.29 14.21
N PHE A 269 7.65 5.96 15.37
CA PHE A 269 8.44 5.48 16.49
C PHE A 269 7.77 4.31 17.23
N LYS A 270 6.45 4.33 17.42
CA LYS A 270 5.72 3.25 18.11
C LYS A 270 5.83 1.95 17.30
N LEU A 271 5.57 1.99 15.99
CA LEU A 271 5.73 0.85 15.09
C LEU A 271 7.16 0.32 15.10
N TRP A 272 8.16 1.21 15.05
CA TRP A 272 9.57 0.81 15.13
C TRP A 272 9.87 -0.01 16.37
N ARG A 273 9.40 0.44 17.54
CA ARG A 273 9.60 -0.26 18.81
C ARG A 273 8.86 -1.60 18.83
N LEU A 274 7.59 -1.61 18.44
CA LEU A 274 6.73 -2.80 18.45
C LEU A 274 7.32 -3.93 17.59
N PHE A 275 7.57 -3.65 16.31
CA PHE A 275 8.08 -4.64 15.37
C PHE A 275 9.50 -5.09 15.73
N SER A 276 10.39 -4.17 16.12
CA SER A 276 11.75 -4.54 16.54
C SER A 276 11.75 -5.43 17.78
N ALA A 277 10.89 -5.16 18.77
CA ALA A 277 10.74 -5.98 19.98
C ALA A 277 10.16 -7.38 19.70
N ALA A 278 9.43 -7.53 18.59
CA ALA A 278 8.96 -8.81 18.08
C ALA A 278 9.98 -9.51 17.16
N GLY A 279 11.18 -8.94 16.96
CA GLY A 279 12.25 -9.53 16.16
C GLY A 279 12.14 -9.30 14.65
N TRP A 280 11.19 -8.47 14.20
CA TRP A 280 11.04 -8.11 12.80
C TRP A 280 12.19 -7.22 12.32
N ARG A 281 12.41 -7.20 11.00
CA ARG A 281 13.43 -6.36 10.37
C ARG A 281 12.77 -5.28 9.53
N ASN A 282 13.04 -4.03 9.88
CA ASN A 282 12.70 -2.91 9.03
C ASN A 282 13.62 -2.93 7.80
N ARG A 283 13.00 -2.96 6.63
CA ARG A 283 13.64 -2.93 5.31
C ARG A 283 13.36 -1.63 4.56
N VAL A 284 12.45 -0.78 5.01
CA VAL A 284 12.37 0.59 4.53
C VAL A 284 11.86 1.42 5.70
N ASN A 285 12.46 2.58 5.92
CA ASN A 285 11.96 3.58 6.84
C ASN A 285 12.13 4.97 6.24
N HIS A 286 11.01 5.52 5.78
CA HIS A 286 10.87 6.92 5.43
C HIS A 286 9.92 7.55 6.44
N PRO A 287 10.40 8.25 7.47
CA PRO A 287 9.50 8.82 8.47
C PRO A 287 8.65 9.96 7.88
N CYS A 288 7.54 10.25 8.56
CA CYS A 288 6.68 11.38 8.29
C CYS A 288 7.49 12.69 8.30
N ALA A 289 7.26 13.52 7.29
CA ALA A 289 7.77 14.89 7.28
C ALA A 289 6.71 15.81 7.84
N VAL A 290 7.05 16.58 8.87
CA VAL A 290 6.14 17.55 9.49
C VAL A 290 6.74 18.93 9.51
N ARG A 291 5.89 19.95 9.54
CA ARG A 291 6.27 21.36 9.70
C ARG A 291 5.41 21.99 10.77
N GLN A 292 6.03 22.70 11.68
CA GLN A 292 5.32 23.51 12.66
C GLN A 292 4.62 24.68 11.95
N ASP A 293 3.38 24.98 12.37
CA ASP A 293 2.67 26.14 11.85
C ASP A 293 3.35 27.45 12.28
N ASP A 294 3.45 28.39 11.34
CA ASP A 294 4.15 29.67 11.56
C ASP A 294 3.36 30.60 12.51
N ALA A 295 2.03 30.49 12.55
CA ALA A 295 1.15 31.33 13.38
C ALA A 295 0.85 30.69 14.74
N ASN A 296 0.81 29.35 14.82
CA ASN A 296 0.55 28.61 16.04
C ASN A 296 1.54 27.44 16.23
N PRO A 297 2.59 27.60 17.06
CA PRO A 297 3.60 26.55 17.25
C PRO A 297 3.07 25.25 17.88
N ALA A 298 1.84 25.23 18.42
CA ALA A 298 1.21 24.01 18.89
C ALA A 298 0.64 23.13 17.76
N VAL A 299 0.56 23.64 16.53
CA VAL A 299 0.04 22.92 15.36
C VAL A 299 1.18 22.38 14.52
N LEU A 300 1.11 21.09 14.19
CA LEU A 300 2.01 20.43 13.25
C LEU A 300 1.22 20.08 11.99
N HIS A 301 1.77 20.44 10.84
CA HIS A 301 1.27 20.06 9.53
C HIS A 301 2.04 18.84 9.03
N LEU A 302 1.32 17.81 8.63
CA LEU A 302 1.90 16.70 7.87
C LEU A 302 2.20 17.19 6.46
N LEU A 303 3.47 17.18 6.08
CA LEU A 303 3.92 17.56 4.73
C LEU A 303 4.02 16.33 3.81
N ARG A 304 4.31 15.18 4.39
CA ARG A 304 4.45 13.90 3.70
C ARG A 304 4.24 12.77 4.70
N ASP A 305 3.47 11.79 4.30
CA ASP A 305 3.32 10.52 5.01
C ASP A 305 4.67 9.82 5.16
N GLY A 306 4.74 8.94 6.15
CA GLY A 306 5.84 8.01 6.28
C GLY A 306 5.54 6.69 5.58
N THR A 307 6.58 5.88 5.42
CA THR A 307 6.51 4.54 4.83
C THR A 307 7.45 3.63 5.57
N GLN A 308 6.92 2.50 6.06
CA GLN A 308 7.71 1.46 6.68
C GLN A 308 7.45 0.09 6.02
N LEU A 309 8.52 -0.64 5.71
CA LEU A 309 8.44 -2.02 5.26
C LEU A 309 9.07 -2.92 6.32
N TRP A 310 8.29 -3.85 6.85
CA TRP A 310 8.70 -4.80 7.87
C TRP A 310 8.65 -6.22 7.30
N MET A 311 9.72 -6.98 7.50
CA MET A 311 9.79 -8.38 7.13
C MET A 311 10.12 -9.23 8.34
N ARG A 312 9.35 -10.31 8.53
CA ARG A 312 9.65 -11.33 9.52
C ARG A 312 10.91 -12.08 9.06
N PRO A 313 11.94 -12.25 9.91
CA PRO A 313 13.06 -13.11 9.57
C PRO A 313 12.55 -14.52 9.23
N ALA A 314 13.14 -15.15 8.20
CA ALA A 314 12.94 -16.58 8.03
C ALA A 314 13.37 -17.27 9.33
N LEU A 315 12.53 -18.18 9.84
CA LEU A 315 12.95 -19.05 10.94
C LEU A 315 14.23 -19.76 10.49
N PRO A 316 15.29 -19.78 11.32
CA PRO A 316 16.46 -20.58 11.00
C PRO A 316 16.00 -22.03 10.80
N SER A 317 16.30 -22.57 9.63
CA SER A 317 16.08 -23.97 9.27
C SER A 317 16.81 -24.91 10.21
#